data_AF-A0A7C4CII0-F1
#
_entry.id   AF-A0A7C4CII0-F1
#
_cell.length_a   1.000
_cell.length_b   1.000
_cell.length_c   1.000
_cell.angle_alpha   90.00
_cell.angle_beta   90.00
_cell.angle_gamma   90.00
#
_symmetry.space_group_name_H-M   'P 1'
#
loop_
_entity.id
_entity.type
_entity.pdbx_description
1 polymer ?
#
loop_
_entity_poly.entity_id
_entity_poly.type
_entity_poly.pdbx_seq_one_letter_code
_entity_poly.pdbx_strand_id
1 'polypeptide(L)'
;KIIPGDAATHHKVTFSLLTFLPKIQEIVEGEVVEVADFGAFIRIGPVDALLHVSQLMDDFITYDEKQGILMGKETKRKVSVGDRMRVRITAVSIGRGASFGKIGVTARQPFLGKIEWIEEDLKRLRAEAKEEK
;
A
#
# COMPACT_ATOMS: atom_id res chain seq x y z
N LYS A 1 -25.56 27.82 -24.34
CA LYS A 1 -25.59 27.97 -25.81
C LYS A 1 -26.45 26.86 -26.37
N ILE A 2 -27.34 27.19 -27.30
CA ILE A 2 -28.15 26.20 -28.02
C ILE A 2 -27.43 25.97 -29.34
N ILE A 3 -27.17 24.71 -29.69
CA ILE A 3 -26.46 24.31 -30.91
C ILE A 3 -27.52 23.85 -31.92
N PRO A 4 -27.54 24.34 -33.17
CA PRO A 4 -28.51 23.88 -34.16
C PRO A 4 -28.41 22.37 -34.39
N GLY A 5 -29.53 21.66 -34.26
CA GLY A 5 -29.58 20.19 -34.37
C GLY A 5 -29.46 19.43 -33.04
N ASP A 6 -29.18 20.14 -31.94
CA ASP A 6 -29.16 19.58 -30.59
C ASP A 6 -30.07 20.42 -29.66
N ALA A 7 -31.11 19.77 -29.12
CA ALA A 7 -32.07 20.41 -28.21
C ALA A 7 -31.49 20.67 -26.80
N ALA A 8 -30.27 20.22 -26.50
CA ALA A 8 -29.65 20.39 -25.20
C ALA A 8 -29.14 21.83 -24.95
N THR A 9 -29.37 22.33 -23.73
CA THR A 9 -28.85 23.60 -23.26
C THR A 9 -27.45 23.43 -22.67
N HIS A 10 -26.43 23.99 -23.35
CA HIS A 10 -25.05 23.89 -22.90
C HIS A 10 -24.66 25.06 -21.98
N HIS A 11 -24.29 24.78 -20.74
CA HIS A 11 -23.82 25.78 -19.77
C HIS A 11 -22.33 25.61 -19.49
N LYS A 12 -21.60 26.73 -19.48
CA LYS A 12 -20.19 26.73 -19.05
C LYS A 12 -20.20 26.73 -17.53
N VAL A 13 -19.71 25.64 -16.94
CA VAL A 13 -19.64 25.49 -15.49
C VAL A 13 -18.19 25.37 -15.05
N THR A 14 -17.91 25.89 -13.86
CA THR A 14 -16.67 25.67 -13.15
C THR A 14 -17.02 24.92 -11.88
N PHE A 15 -16.40 23.77 -11.68
CA PHE A 15 -16.60 22.95 -10.50
C PHE A 15 -15.26 22.38 -10.06
N SER A 16 -15.19 22.03 -8.78
CA SER A 16 -14.02 21.39 -8.18
C SER A 16 -14.26 19.90 -8.06
N LEU A 17 -13.24 19.10 -8.35
CA LEU A 17 -13.26 17.65 -8.16
C LEU A 17 -12.22 17.25 -7.14
N LEU A 18 -12.62 16.40 -6.19
CA LEU A 18 -11.68 15.67 -5.35
C LEU A 18 -11.17 14.48 -6.16
N THR A 19 -9.85 14.40 -6.35
CA THR A 19 -9.20 13.30 -7.06
C THR A 19 -8.17 12.63 -6.18
N PHE A 20 -8.02 11.32 -6.36
CA PHE A 20 -6.96 10.54 -5.73
C PHE A 20 -5.89 10.23 -6.79
N LEU A 21 -4.67 10.73 -6.57
CA LEU A 21 -3.55 10.51 -7.47
C LEU A 21 -2.35 9.96 -6.69
N PRO A 22 -2.09 8.64 -6.75
CA PRO A 22 -0.93 8.04 -6.11
C PRO A 22 0.35 8.48 -6.83
N LYS A 23 1.36 8.92 -6.06
CA LYS A 23 2.66 9.32 -6.62
C LYS A 23 3.71 8.23 -6.43
N ILE A 24 4.62 8.12 -7.40
CA ILE A 24 5.76 7.21 -7.31
C ILE A 24 6.68 7.69 -6.17
N GLN A 25 7.18 6.75 -5.36
CA GLN A 25 7.96 6.96 -4.12
C GLN A 25 7.20 7.57 -2.94
N GLU A 26 5.89 7.79 -3.04
CA GLU A 26 5.08 8.22 -1.92
C GLU A 26 5.04 7.15 -0.83
N ILE A 27 5.16 7.57 0.42
CA ILE A 27 4.97 6.70 1.58
C ILE A 27 3.51 6.84 2.01
N VAL A 28 2.81 5.72 2.01
CA VAL A 28 1.39 5.64 2.36
C VAL A 28 1.19 4.65 3.48
N GLU A 29 0.19 4.91 4.30
CA GLU A 29 -0.27 3.97 5.32
C GLU A 29 -1.58 3.37 4.85
N GLY A 30 -1.75 2.08 5.06
CA GLY A 30 -2.93 1.36 4.67
C GLY A 30 -3.20 0.15 5.55
N GLU A 31 -4.33 -0.46 5.31
CA GLU A 31 -4.77 -1.67 5.99
C GLU A 31 -4.69 -2.86 5.02
N VAL A 32 -4.20 -4.00 5.50
CA VAL A 32 -4.19 -5.24 4.72
C VAL A 32 -5.63 -5.76 4.60
N VAL A 33 -6.18 -5.75 3.39
CA VAL A 33 -7.54 -6.24 3.12
C VAL A 33 -7.54 -7.73 2.81
N GLU A 34 -6.52 -8.19 2.10
CA GLU A 34 -6.43 -9.57 1.64
C GLU A 34 -4.97 -10.01 1.63
N VAL A 35 -4.76 -11.29 1.95
CA VAL A 35 -3.47 -11.94 1.92
C VAL A 35 -3.59 -13.17 1.03
N ALA A 36 -2.67 -13.30 0.08
CA ALA A 36 -2.55 -14.42 -0.83
C ALA A 36 -1.14 -15.02 -0.75
N ASP A 37 -0.94 -16.15 -1.42
CA ASP A 37 0.34 -16.83 -1.53
C ASP A 37 1.43 -15.97 -2.23
N PHE A 38 1.03 -15.17 -3.22
CA PHE A 38 1.95 -14.29 -3.96
C PHE A 38 2.15 -12.90 -3.33
N GLY A 39 1.38 -12.53 -2.30
CA GLY A 39 1.47 -11.19 -1.72
C GLY A 39 0.30 -10.79 -0.83
N ALA A 40 0.23 -9.49 -0.53
CA ALA A 40 -0.83 -8.89 0.26
C ALA A 40 -1.41 -7.67 -0.45
N PHE A 41 -2.71 -7.45 -0.33
CA PHE A 41 -3.40 -6.28 -0.83
C PHE A 41 -3.60 -5.29 0.32
N ILE A 42 -3.07 -4.08 0.14
CA ILE A 42 -3.15 -3.00 1.12
C ILE A 42 -4.02 -1.89 0.56
N ARG A 43 -5.08 -1.54 1.28
CA ARG A 43 -5.94 -0.42 0.92
C ARG A 43 -5.26 0.89 1.27
N ILE A 44 -5.01 1.72 0.26
CA ILE A 44 -4.32 3.02 0.39
C ILE A 44 -5.27 4.20 0.10
N GLY A 45 -6.57 4.00 0.35
CA GLY A 45 -7.64 4.96 0.08
C GLY A 45 -8.72 4.33 -0.81
N PRO A 46 -9.01 4.89 -2.01
CA PRO A 46 -10.01 4.36 -2.93
C PRO A 46 -9.50 3.21 -3.81
N VAL A 47 -8.23 2.86 -3.69
CA VAL A 47 -7.56 1.82 -4.49
C VAL A 47 -6.79 0.88 -3.59
N ASP A 48 -6.65 -0.35 -4.05
CA ASP A 48 -5.87 -1.38 -3.39
C ASP A 48 -4.50 -1.51 -4.07
N ALA A 49 -3.45 -1.47 -3.27
CA ALA A 49 -2.08 -1.63 -3.69
C ALA A 49 -1.62 -3.08 -3.47
N LEU A 50 -0.90 -3.61 -4.44
CA LEU A 50 -0.32 -4.95 -4.38
C LEU A 50 1.09 -4.89 -3.77
N LEU A 51 1.25 -5.55 -2.63
CA LEU A 51 2.54 -5.84 -2.03
C LEU A 51 2.94 -7.28 -2.40
N HIS A 52 3.91 -7.44 -3.27
CA HIS A 52 4.41 -8.76 -3.63
C HIS A 52 5.16 -9.39 -2.46
N VAL A 53 5.09 -10.72 -2.30
CA VAL A 53 5.73 -11.46 -1.19
C VAL A 53 7.22 -11.17 -1.07
N SER A 54 7.94 -11.05 -2.20
CA SER A 54 9.38 -10.72 -2.21
C SER A 54 9.71 -9.28 -1.79
N GLN A 55 8.71 -8.42 -1.68
CA GLN A 55 8.82 -7.02 -1.27
C GLN A 55 8.32 -6.79 0.16
N LEU A 56 7.84 -7.85 0.84
CA LEU A 56 7.31 -7.77 2.19
C LEU A 56 8.44 -7.69 3.24
N MET A 57 9.37 -8.64 3.20
CA MET A 57 10.49 -8.74 4.13
C MET A 57 11.66 -9.51 3.51
N ASP A 58 12.85 -9.34 4.08
CA ASP A 58 14.07 -10.02 3.65
C ASP A 58 14.20 -11.41 4.33
N ASP A 59 13.19 -12.26 4.13
CA ASP A 59 13.08 -13.56 4.81
C ASP A 59 12.35 -14.57 3.92
N PHE A 60 12.52 -15.87 4.21
CA PHE A 60 11.71 -16.93 3.65
C PHE A 60 10.31 -16.90 4.25
N ILE A 61 9.35 -16.46 3.45
CA ILE A 61 7.96 -16.34 3.85
C ILE A 61 7.24 -17.67 3.61
N THR A 62 6.52 -18.14 4.62
CA THR A 62 5.60 -19.27 4.55
C THR A 62 4.17 -18.74 4.58
N TYR A 63 3.34 -19.22 3.66
CA TYR A 63 1.91 -18.90 3.62
C TYR A 63 1.11 -20.02 4.31
N ASP A 64 0.26 -19.64 5.26
CA ASP A 64 -0.69 -20.55 5.89
C ASP A 64 -2.09 -20.32 5.30
N GLU A 65 -2.52 -21.21 4.40
CA GLU A 65 -3.83 -21.15 3.72
C GLU A 65 -5.01 -21.13 4.70
N LYS A 66 -4.89 -21.75 5.87
CA LYS A 66 -6.03 -21.86 6.80
C LYS A 66 -6.31 -20.57 7.54
N GLN A 67 -5.30 -19.72 7.70
CA GLN A 67 -5.42 -18.48 8.45
C GLN A 67 -5.25 -17.23 7.57
N GLY A 68 -4.81 -17.37 6.32
CA GLY A 68 -4.49 -16.22 5.46
C GLY A 68 -3.35 -15.39 6.05
N ILE A 69 -2.34 -16.05 6.62
CA ILE A 69 -1.22 -15.39 7.32
C ILE A 69 0.07 -15.63 6.54
N LEU A 70 0.83 -14.56 6.33
CA LEU A 70 2.22 -14.65 5.86
C LEU A 70 3.15 -14.56 7.06
N MET A 71 4.04 -15.55 7.21
CA MET A 71 4.97 -15.65 8.32
C MET A 71 6.40 -15.82 7.82
N GLY A 72 7.32 -14.97 8.29
CA GLY A 72 8.76 -15.12 8.06
C GLY A 72 9.34 -16.24 8.93
N LYS A 73 10.18 -17.11 8.35
CA LYS A 73 10.80 -18.23 9.07
C LYS A 73 11.86 -17.77 10.07
N GLU A 74 12.69 -16.79 9.71
CA GLU A 74 13.80 -16.31 10.54
C GLU A 74 13.36 -15.21 11.51
N THR A 75 12.57 -14.26 11.01
CA THR A 75 12.12 -13.08 11.75
C THR A 75 10.88 -13.34 12.61
N LYS A 76 10.15 -14.44 12.37
CA LYS A 76 8.86 -14.77 13.01
C LYS A 76 7.80 -13.66 12.89
N ARG A 77 8.02 -12.70 11.99
CA ARG A 77 7.12 -11.58 11.70
C ARG A 77 5.88 -12.13 10.99
N LYS A 78 4.70 -11.74 11.47
CA LYS A 78 3.40 -12.21 10.97
C LYS A 78 2.63 -11.05 10.37
N VAL A 79 2.01 -11.29 9.22
CA VAL A 79 1.06 -10.38 8.58
C VAL A 79 -0.26 -11.08 8.39
N SER A 80 -1.32 -10.46 8.87
CA SER A 80 -2.69 -10.92 8.78
C SER A 80 -3.60 -9.84 8.20
N VAL A 81 -4.78 -10.25 7.77
CA VAL A 81 -5.84 -9.33 7.34
C VAL A 81 -6.23 -8.40 8.50
N GLY A 82 -6.33 -7.11 8.23
CA GLY A 82 -6.61 -6.06 9.22
C GLY A 82 -5.37 -5.37 9.81
N ASP A 83 -4.17 -5.86 9.50
CA ASP A 83 -2.95 -5.23 9.97
C ASP A 83 -2.70 -3.88 9.29
N ARG A 84 -2.26 -2.89 10.07
CA ARG A 84 -1.84 -1.58 9.56
C ARG A 84 -0.38 -1.61 9.13
N MET A 85 -0.15 -1.27 7.87
CA MET A 85 1.17 -1.29 7.26
C MET A 85 1.51 0.06 6.62
N ARG A 86 2.77 0.46 6.76
CA ARG A 86 3.35 1.60 6.07
C ARG A 86 4.19 1.09 4.90
N VAL A 87 3.85 1.53 3.70
CA VAL A 87 4.47 1.05 2.46
C VAL A 87 4.85 2.22 1.55
N ARG A 88 5.79 1.97 0.65
CA ARG A 88 6.17 2.93 -0.39
C ARG A 88 5.67 2.48 -1.74
N ILE A 89 5.09 3.39 -2.49
CA ILE A 89 4.66 3.16 -3.88
C ILE A 89 5.89 3.11 -4.79
N THR A 90 6.07 1.99 -5.49
CA THR A 90 7.19 1.79 -6.43
C THR A 90 6.77 1.98 -7.87
N ALA A 91 5.58 1.48 -8.22
CA ALA A 91 5.05 1.53 -9.57
C ALA A 91 3.57 1.91 -9.52
N VAL A 92 3.19 2.86 -10.39
CA VAL A 92 1.80 3.23 -10.60
C VAL A 92 1.48 3.00 -12.07
N SER A 93 0.55 2.09 -12.33
CA SER A 93 -0.01 1.88 -13.66
C SER A 93 -1.47 2.31 -13.63
N ILE A 94 -1.76 3.48 -14.19
CA ILE A 94 -3.14 3.96 -14.32
C ILE A 94 -3.71 3.35 -15.60
N GLY A 95 -4.66 2.42 -15.45
CA GLY A 95 -5.40 1.88 -16.59
C GLY A 95 -6.18 3.01 -17.28
N ARG A 96 -6.20 3.02 -18.62
CA ARG A 96 -7.11 3.91 -19.36
C ARG A 96 -8.53 3.37 -19.24
N GLY A 97 -9.50 4.24 -18.93
CA GLY A 97 -10.92 3.89 -18.87
C GLY A 97 -11.36 3.31 -17.51
N ALA A 98 -12.14 2.24 -17.53
CA ALA A 98 -12.74 1.62 -16.34
C ALA A 98 -11.83 0.60 -15.62
N SER A 99 -10.60 0.41 -16.08
CA SER A 99 -9.66 -0.52 -15.45
C SER A 99 -9.00 0.14 -14.25
N PHE A 100 -9.24 -0.41 -13.06
CA PHE A 100 -8.55 -0.01 -11.84
C PHE A 100 -7.04 -0.13 -12.05
N GLY A 101 -6.33 0.98 -11.82
CA GLY A 101 -4.89 1.01 -11.98
C GLY A 101 -4.19 0.00 -11.06
N LYS A 102 -3.11 -0.62 -11.54
CA LYS A 102 -2.28 -1.50 -10.72
C LYS A 102 -1.24 -0.66 -10.00
N ILE A 103 -1.20 -0.76 -8.67
CA ILE A 103 -0.22 -0.05 -7.85
C ILE A 103 0.66 -1.10 -7.18
N GLY A 104 1.96 -1.04 -7.46
CA GLY A 104 2.97 -1.85 -6.79
C GLY A 104 3.54 -1.09 -5.60
N VAL A 105 3.66 -1.77 -4.47
CA VAL A 105 4.26 -1.21 -3.25
C VAL A 105 5.37 -2.11 -2.71
N THR A 106 6.24 -1.53 -1.86
CA THR A 106 7.30 -2.24 -1.15
C THR A 106 7.30 -1.89 0.34
N ALA A 107 7.66 -2.87 1.17
CA ALA A 107 7.84 -2.76 2.60
C ALA A 107 9.27 -3.12 3.05
N ARG A 108 10.17 -3.45 2.12
CA ARG A 108 11.53 -3.95 2.42
C ARG A 108 12.53 -2.85 2.87
N GLN A 109 12.16 -1.58 2.77
CA GLN A 109 13.04 -0.47 3.14
C GLN A 109 12.99 -0.19 4.64
N PRO A 110 14.05 0.38 5.24
CA PRO A 110 14.03 0.78 6.64
C PRO A 110 12.87 1.74 6.92
N PHE A 111 12.27 1.59 8.11
CA PHE A 111 11.09 2.35 8.58
C PHE A 111 9.77 2.06 7.84
N LEU A 112 9.72 1.01 7.02
CA LEU A 112 8.49 0.49 6.40
C LEU A 112 8.11 -0.87 7.00
N GLY A 113 6.87 -1.28 6.74
CA GLY A 113 6.28 -2.53 7.25
C GLY A 113 5.14 -2.29 8.23
N LYS A 114 4.85 -3.30 9.06
CA LYS A 114 3.83 -3.20 10.09
C LYS A 114 4.22 -2.15 11.12
N ILE A 115 3.25 -1.35 11.59
CA ILE A 115 3.50 -0.28 12.57
C ILE A 115 4.21 -0.82 13.83
N GLU A 116 3.79 -2.01 14.30
CA GLU A 116 4.41 -2.71 15.43
C GLU A 116 5.92 -2.96 15.21
N TRP A 117 6.32 -3.41 14.01
CA TRP A 117 7.72 -3.69 13.70
C TRP A 117 8.56 -2.42 13.67
N ILE A 118 7.98 -1.34 13.16
CA ILE A 118 8.65 -0.03 13.11
C ILE A 118 8.90 0.47 14.54
N GLU A 119 7.94 0.29 15.46
CA GLU A 119 8.13 0.67 16.85
C GLU A 119 9.21 -0.15 17.55
N GLU A 120 9.26 -1.45 17.31
CA GLU A 120 10.31 -2.33 17.84
C GLU A 120 11.69 -1.97 17.30
N ASP A 121 11.83 -1.81 15.98
CA ASP A 121 13.09 -1.46 15.33
C ASP A 121 13.58 -0.08 15.82
N LEU A 122 12.67 0.87 16.03
CA LEU A 122 13.01 2.20 16.51
C LEU A 122 13.37 2.23 18.00
N LYS A 123 12.77 1.36 18.83
CA LYS A 123 13.19 1.15 20.23
C LYS A 123 14.60 0.59 20.30
N ARG A 124 14.91 -0.41 19.46
CA ARG A 124 16.24 -1.01 19.39
C ARG A 124 17.30 0.01 18.97
N LEU A 125 17.07 0.75 17.89
CA LEU A 125 17.97 1.81 17.42
C LEU A 125 18.18 2.92 18.47
N ARG A 126 17.13 3.29 19.22
CA ARG A 126 17.25 4.27 20.32
C ARG A 126 18.04 3.74 21.52
N ALA A 127 17.99 2.43 21.78
CA ALA A 127 18.77 1.81 22.85
C ALA A 127 20.26 1.78 22.48
N GLU A 128 20.58 1.37 21.25
CA GLU A 128 21.94 1.37 20.70
C GLU A 128 22.55 2.79 20.72
N ALA A 129 21.79 3.81 20.30
CA ALA A 129 22.23 5.21 20.35
C ALA A 129 22.38 5.81 21.76
N LYS A 130 21.84 5.15 22.79
CA LYS A 130 21.99 5.54 24.20
C LYS A 130 23.20 4.88 24.86
N GLU A 131 23.64 3.72 24.37
CA GLU A 131 24.85 3.03 24.86
C GLU A 131 26.13 3.64 24.28
N GLU A 132 26.07 4.30 23.11
CA GLU A 132 27.20 5.00 22.50
C GLU A 132 27.44 6.44 23.04
N LYS A 133 26.58 6.96 23.92
CA LYS A 133 26.69 8.29 24.55
C LYS A 133 27.05 8.22 26.03
#